data_AF-U2KVM3-F1
#
_entry.id   AF-U2KVM3-F1
#
_cell.length_a   1.000
_cell.length_b   1.000
_cell.length_c   1.000
_cell.angle_alpha   90.00
_cell.angle_beta   90.00
_cell.angle_gamma   90.00
#
_symmetry.space_group_name_H-M   'P 1'
#
loop_
_entity.id
_entity.type
_entity.pdbx_description
1 polymer ?
#
loop_
_entity_poly.entity_id
_entity_poly.type
_entity_poly.pdbx_seq_one_letter_code
_entity_poly.pdbx_strand_id
1 'polypeptide(L)'
;MDMAKERSNTTAEAEAVPKKEKKQKQPTRAGAVFGSILLFLLTLLFGICFLCSSILNSVLPQKTLSAAIAKMDLSQIQLSDHGKEQLIGKCLYDWYFWDAPNLTEEYAEKLVTMPECNQFLCDYLDDLSTYMTGDNSELPQLQPDDVADLLQEELGSKLTKETHMVFAEADRKSLNWTMGDDLNGWNSMLQHTIGSGFGKFLTRQLCNLSGMIAFGVLTVACFVLWLVLAVKKHWHKGRMFTAYGLAVAIPGLLVLAASGVTLLLVEAFHIPDALIFSKAGLPILLKPVALATLIPAAYGVLFTVIGICTNAAVKSKKKKAAAVSAPVPNAPAPEAPAPQAPDNAPAEPELRYTEMSGESHAPKTDDSSTVKFCPHCGAMNPLDSQFCGSCGKKMD
;
A
#
# COMPACT_ATOMS: atom_id res chain seq x y z
N MET A 1 11.02 84.53 24.09
CA MET A 1 10.93 85.64 23.14
C MET A 1 11.45 85.13 21.81
N ASP A 2 10.59 85.27 20.80
CA ASP A 2 10.87 85.42 19.36
C ASP A 2 11.66 84.30 18.65
N MET A 3 10.97 83.47 17.86
CA MET A 3 10.43 83.70 16.51
C MET A 3 11.42 83.26 15.44
N ALA A 4 10.85 82.57 14.46
CA ALA A 4 11.51 81.86 13.39
C ALA A 4 12.12 82.77 12.31
N LYS A 5 12.95 82.12 11.47
CA LYS A 5 12.94 82.16 9.99
C LYS A 5 14.14 82.86 9.35
N GLU A 6 14.99 82.06 8.70
CA GLU A 6 15.28 82.32 7.28
C GLU A 6 15.65 81.03 6.53
N ARG A 7 14.97 80.84 5.39
CA ARG A 7 15.24 79.84 4.35
C ARG A 7 16.25 80.45 3.38
N SER A 8 17.26 79.69 2.96
CA SER A 8 17.78 79.82 1.60
C SER A 8 17.87 78.45 0.95
N ASN A 9 17.03 78.24 -0.05
CA ASN A 9 17.13 77.15 -1.03
C ASN A 9 18.30 77.46 -1.97
N THR A 10 19.21 76.51 -2.17
CA THR A 10 19.90 76.38 -3.45
C THR A 10 20.10 74.90 -3.76
N THR A 11 19.40 74.50 -4.81
CA THR A 11 19.44 73.22 -5.52
C THR A 11 20.78 73.07 -6.24
N ALA A 12 21.49 71.96 -6.07
CA ALA A 12 22.30 71.35 -7.13
C ALA A 12 22.78 69.95 -6.73
N GLU A 13 22.40 68.99 -7.56
CA GLU A 13 23.11 67.75 -7.88
C GLU A 13 23.13 66.64 -6.82
N ALA A 14 22.05 65.84 -6.92
CA ALA A 14 22.00 64.47 -6.48
C ALA A 14 22.92 63.58 -7.33
N GLU A 15 24.04 63.12 -6.76
CA GLU A 15 24.62 61.85 -7.17
C GLU A 15 23.79 60.72 -6.56
N ALA A 16 22.94 60.11 -7.40
CA ALA A 16 22.17 58.94 -7.08
C ALA A 16 23.10 57.73 -6.88
N VAL A 17 23.47 57.46 -5.63
CA VAL A 17 24.01 56.14 -5.24
C VAL A 17 22.92 55.10 -5.54
N PRO A 18 23.15 54.11 -6.42
CA PRO A 18 22.16 53.10 -6.70
C PRO A 18 21.98 52.25 -5.45
N LYS A 19 20.80 52.39 -4.83
CA LYS A 19 20.34 51.54 -3.74
C LYS A 19 20.32 50.11 -4.28
N LYS A 20 21.32 49.31 -3.92
CA LYS A 20 21.33 47.86 -4.18
C LYS A 20 20.08 47.28 -3.54
N GLU A 21 19.04 47.06 -4.34
CA GLU A 21 17.93 46.21 -3.95
C GLU A 21 18.52 44.88 -3.49
N LYS A 22 18.28 44.53 -2.22
CA LYS A 22 18.50 43.17 -1.75
C LYS A 22 17.62 42.29 -2.62
N LYS A 23 18.21 41.62 -3.62
CA LYS A 23 17.60 40.49 -4.32
C LYS A 23 17.10 39.54 -3.23
N GLN A 24 15.79 39.54 -3.02
CA GLN A 24 15.12 38.57 -2.19
C GLN A 24 15.48 37.21 -2.78
N LYS A 25 16.31 36.43 -2.06
CA LYS A 25 16.68 35.07 -2.48
C LYS A 25 15.40 34.36 -2.86
N GLN A 26 15.24 34.01 -4.14
CA GLN A 26 14.14 33.16 -4.57
C GLN A 26 14.19 31.89 -3.69
N PRO A 27 13.08 31.51 -3.03
CA PRO A 27 13.06 30.30 -2.22
C PRO A 27 13.44 29.12 -3.13
N THR A 28 14.42 28.33 -2.69
CA THR A 28 14.92 27.19 -3.47
C THR A 28 13.79 26.21 -3.72
N ARG A 29 13.35 26.14 -4.99
CA ARG A 29 12.25 25.28 -5.47
C ARG A 29 12.44 23.80 -5.09
N ALA A 30 13.69 23.38 -4.88
CA ALA A 30 14.06 22.04 -4.42
C ALA A 30 13.49 21.70 -3.02
N GLY A 31 13.57 22.61 -2.04
CA GLY A 31 13.11 22.34 -0.67
C GLY A 31 11.61 22.04 -0.57
N ALA A 32 10.80 22.69 -1.41
CA ALA A 32 9.37 22.45 -1.49
C ALA A 32 9.00 21.10 -2.14
N VAL A 33 9.86 20.57 -3.02
CA VAL A 33 9.66 19.25 -3.65
C VAL A 33 10.03 18.15 -2.66
N PHE A 34 11.20 18.23 -2.01
CA PHE A 34 11.61 17.27 -0.98
C PHE A 34 10.61 17.21 0.19
N GLY A 35 10.16 18.37 0.68
CA GLY A 35 9.16 18.42 1.75
C GLY A 35 7.84 17.75 1.34
N SER A 36 7.43 17.85 0.08
CA SER A 36 6.22 17.18 -0.39
C SER A 36 6.36 15.67 -0.50
N ILE A 37 7.50 15.17 -0.98
CA ILE A 37 7.74 13.73 -1.08
C ILE A 37 7.72 13.13 0.32
N LEU A 38 8.42 13.76 1.28
CA LEU A 38 8.42 13.34 2.66
C LEU A 38 7.00 13.33 3.26
N LEU A 39 6.23 14.41 3.04
CA LEU A 39 4.87 14.50 3.56
C LEU A 39 3.93 13.44 2.93
N PHE A 40 4.11 13.13 1.66
CA PHE A 40 3.40 12.03 0.99
C PHE A 40 3.74 10.68 1.60
N LEU A 41 5.03 10.37 1.79
CA LEU A 41 5.47 9.12 2.41
C LEU A 41 4.97 8.99 3.85
N LEU A 42 4.99 10.08 4.62
CA LEU A 42 4.42 10.10 5.98
C LEU A 42 2.90 9.88 5.98
N THR A 43 2.18 10.51 5.04
CA THR A 43 0.72 10.30 4.90
C THR A 43 0.42 8.85 4.56
N LEU A 44 1.19 8.26 3.63
CA LEU A 44 1.07 6.86 3.25
C LEU A 44 1.36 5.93 4.45
N LEU A 45 2.46 6.18 5.17
CA LEU A 45 2.85 5.39 6.34
C LEU A 45 1.78 5.43 7.43
N PHE A 46 1.32 6.61 7.83
CA PHE A 46 0.29 6.74 8.86
C PHE A 46 -1.07 6.24 8.39
N GLY A 47 -1.40 6.39 7.10
CA GLY A 47 -2.59 5.79 6.50
C GLY A 47 -2.56 4.26 6.57
N ILE A 48 -1.41 3.63 6.29
CA ILE A 48 -1.22 2.19 6.43
C ILE A 48 -1.32 1.79 7.92
N CYS A 49 -0.65 2.50 8.82
CA CYS A 49 -0.72 2.20 10.26
C CYS A 49 -2.15 2.32 10.80
N PHE A 50 -2.89 3.35 10.38
CA PHE A 50 -4.30 3.54 10.72
C PHE A 50 -5.15 2.39 10.18
N LEU A 51 -4.93 1.98 8.93
CA LEU A 51 -5.64 0.86 8.31
C LEU A 51 -5.37 -0.45 9.06
N CYS A 52 -4.10 -0.78 9.29
CA CYS A 52 -3.69 -1.96 10.04
C CYS A 52 -4.31 -1.95 11.45
N SER A 53 -4.26 -0.81 12.13
CA SER A 53 -4.81 -0.68 13.48
C SER A 53 -6.33 -0.84 13.49
N SER A 54 -7.04 -0.26 12.52
CA SER A 54 -8.49 -0.42 12.38
C SER A 54 -8.88 -1.89 12.12
N ILE A 55 -8.11 -2.61 11.30
CA ILE A 55 -8.34 -4.04 11.04
C ILE A 55 -8.08 -4.85 12.31
N LEU A 56 -6.91 -4.69 12.94
CA LEU A 56 -6.52 -5.45 14.13
C LEU A 56 -7.49 -5.22 15.29
N ASN A 57 -7.90 -3.97 15.53
CA ASN A 57 -8.89 -3.63 16.56
C ASN A 57 -10.30 -4.17 16.23
N SER A 58 -10.60 -4.49 14.97
CA SER A 58 -11.88 -5.12 14.60
C SER A 58 -11.85 -6.65 14.73
N VAL A 59 -10.67 -7.27 14.64
CA VAL A 59 -10.52 -8.73 14.60
C VAL A 59 -10.10 -9.32 15.95
N LEU A 60 -9.13 -8.71 16.63
CA LEU A 60 -8.52 -9.26 17.84
C LEU A 60 -9.42 -9.18 19.07
N PRO A 61 -9.98 -8.02 19.46
CA PRO A 61 -10.79 -7.91 20.69
C PRO A 61 -12.11 -8.70 20.62
N GLN A 62 -12.62 -8.95 19.41
CA GLN A 62 -13.88 -9.66 19.20
C GLN A 62 -13.71 -11.18 19.06
N LYS A 63 -12.51 -11.72 19.32
CA LYS A 63 -12.20 -13.15 19.12
C LYS A 63 -12.58 -13.64 17.72
N THR A 64 -12.53 -12.75 16.73
CA THR A 64 -12.96 -13.06 15.36
C THR A 64 -11.98 -14.04 14.72
N LEU A 65 -10.70 -13.94 15.07
CA LEU A 65 -9.66 -14.86 14.60
C LEU A 65 -9.91 -16.29 15.07
N SER A 66 -10.09 -16.50 16.37
CA SER A 66 -10.42 -17.81 16.93
C SER A 66 -11.78 -18.31 16.43
N ALA A 67 -12.80 -17.45 16.37
CA ALA A 67 -14.10 -17.83 15.81
C ALA A 67 -14.04 -18.29 14.35
N ALA A 68 -13.12 -17.73 13.55
CA ALA A 68 -12.91 -18.16 12.19
C ALA A 68 -12.18 -19.51 12.11
N ILE A 69 -11.13 -19.69 12.90
CA ILE A 69 -10.33 -20.93 12.96
C ILE A 69 -11.16 -22.10 13.51
N ALA A 70 -12.03 -21.84 14.49
CA ALA A 70 -13.02 -22.79 15.00
C ALA A 70 -13.99 -23.32 13.91
N LYS A 71 -14.11 -22.62 12.77
CA LYS A 71 -14.92 -23.04 11.61
C LYS A 71 -14.09 -23.67 10.50
N MET A 72 -12.78 -23.71 10.63
CA MET A 72 -11.90 -24.36 9.66
C MET A 72 -11.84 -25.86 9.91
N ASP A 73 -11.78 -26.64 8.83
CA ASP A 73 -11.56 -28.09 8.91
C ASP A 73 -10.06 -28.38 8.81
N LEU A 74 -9.38 -28.43 9.96
CA LEU A 74 -7.92 -28.62 10.00
C LEU A 74 -7.49 -29.92 9.31
N SER A 75 -8.32 -30.97 9.33
CA SER A 75 -8.00 -32.26 8.73
C SER A 75 -7.78 -32.18 7.21
N GLN A 76 -8.33 -31.15 6.55
CA GLN A 76 -8.17 -30.94 5.11
C GLN A 76 -6.98 -30.05 4.75
N ILE A 77 -6.24 -29.53 5.73
CA ILE A 77 -5.06 -28.70 5.46
C ILE A 77 -3.99 -29.57 4.81
N GLN A 78 -3.53 -29.15 3.64
CA GLN A 78 -2.39 -29.74 2.94
C GLN A 78 -1.18 -28.83 3.07
N LEU A 79 -0.09 -29.38 3.60
CA LEU A 79 1.19 -28.70 3.73
C LEU A 79 2.15 -29.25 2.67
N SER A 80 2.95 -28.36 2.09
CA SER A 80 4.01 -28.77 1.16
C SER A 80 5.26 -29.11 1.97
N ASP A 81 5.65 -30.38 1.95
CA ASP A 81 6.88 -30.87 2.55
C ASP A 81 7.77 -31.50 1.47
N HIS A 82 9.00 -31.02 1.36
CA HIS A 82 9.97 -31.43 0.32
C HIS A 82 9.39 -31.49 -1.12
N GLY A 83 8.46 -30.59 -1.45
CA GLY A 83 7.82 -30.52 -2.77
C GLY A 83 6.67 -31.50 -2.98
N LYS A 84 6.21 -32.19 -1.93
CA LYS A 84 5.00 -33.03 -1.93
C LYS A 84 3.95 -32.43 -1.02
N GLU A 85 2.70 -32.40 -1.49
CA GLU A 85 1.56 -32.02 -0.66
C GLU A 85 1.13 -33.20 0.20
N GLN A 86 1.04 -32.98 1.52
CA GLN A 86 0.66 -33.98 2.50
C GLN A 86 -0.37 -33.38 3.48
N LEU A 87 -1.28 -34.21 3.97
CA LEU A 87 -2.26 -33.78 4.98
C LEU A 87 -1.55 -33.44 6.28
N ILE A 88 -2.09 -32.46 7.02
CA ILE A 88 -1.49 -31.97 8.26
C ILE A 88 -1.30 -33.08 9.31
N GLY A 89 -2.20 -34.08 9.36
CA GLY A 89 -2.06 -35.22 10.27
C GLY A 89 -0.81 -36.04 9.98
N LYS A 90 -0.50 -36.25 8.70
CA LYS A 90 0.72 -36.93 8.27
C LYS A 90 1.98 -36.10 8.58
N CYS A 91 1.94 -34.79 8.29
CA CYS A 91 3.05 -33.90 8.65
C CYS A 91 3.31 -33.89 10.17
N LEU A 92 2.25 -33.91 10.98
CA LEU A 92 2.36 -33.98 12.43
C LEU A 92 3.09 -35.26 12.87
N TYR A 93 2.77 -36.39 12.23
CA TYR A 93 3.47 -37.64 12.47
C TYR A 93 4.95 -37.56 12.07
N ASP A 94 5.22 -37.19 10.81
CA ASP A 94 6.56 -37.16 10.24
C ASP A 94 7.49 -36.19 10.99
N TRP A 95 6.97 -35.06 11.46
CA TRP A 95 7.79 -34.03 12.12
C TRP A 95 7.95 -34.28 13.62
N TYR A 96 6.89 -34.73 14.31
CA TYR A 96 6.88 -34.71 15.77
C TYR A 96 6.61 -36.07 16.43
N PHE A 97 5.86 -36.98 15.81
CA PHE A 97 5.49 -38.25 16.45
C PHE A 97 6.41 -39.41 16.04
N TRP A 98 7.30 -39.23 15.07
CA TRP A 98 8.12 -40.29 14.48
C TRP A 98 8.99 -41.09 15.47
N ASP A 99 9.40 -40.50 16.60
CA ASP A 99 10.21 -41.17 17.64
C ASP A 99 9.36 -41.69 18.82
N ALA A 100 8.04 -41.46 18.79
CA ALA A 100 7.13 -41.83 19.86
C ALA A 100 6.67 -43.29 19.69
N PRO A 101 6.88 -44.18 20.68
CA PRO A 101 6.68 -45.62 20.51
C PRO A 101 5.24 -46.04 20.23
N ASN A 102 4.24 -45.30 20.73
CA ASN A 102 2.82 -45.66 20.57
C ASN A 102 2.06 -44.73 19.63
N LEU A 103 2.65 -43.64 19.13
CA LEU A 103 1.95 -42.69 18.27
C LEU A 103 2.16 -43.08 16.81
N THR A 104 1.09 -43.40 16.09
CA THR A 104 1.13 -43.75 14.67
C THR A 104 0.62 -42.63 13.77
N GLU A 105 0.82 -42.79 12.47
CA GLU A 105 0.24 -41.91 11.45
C GLU A 105 -1.29 -41.82 11.61
N GLU A 106 -1.97 -42.97 11.81
CA GLU A 106 -3.42 -43.00 12.06
C GLU A 106 -3.79 -42.21 13.34
N TYR A 107 -2.98 -42.29 14.39
CA TYR A 107 -3.19 -41.51 15.61
C TYR A 107 -3.13 -40.00 15.34
N ALA A 108 -2.13 -39.56 14.57
CA ALA A 108 -1.96 -38.15 14.21
C ALA A 108 -3.09 -37.64 13.29
N GLU A 109 -3.53 -38.45 12.33
CA GLU A 109 -4.67 -38.14 11.47
C GLU A 109 -5.97 -38.02 12.25
N LYS A 110 -6.22 -38.90 13.23
CA LYS A 110 -7.41 -38.81 14.10
C LYS A 110 -7.35 -37.61 15.02
N LEU A 111 -6.18 -37.32 15.59
CA LEU A 111 -5.96 -36.19 16.48
C LEU A 111 -6.39 -34.86 15.83
N VAL A 112 -6.00 -34.59 14.58
CA VAL A 112 -6.33 -33.32 13.90
C VAL A 112 -7.83 -33.18 13.56
N THR A 113 -8.61 -34.26 13.65
CA THR A 113 -10.08 -34.23 13.50
C THR A 113 -10.81 -33.92 14.81
N MET A 114 -10.10 -33.97 15.95
CA MET A 114 -10.72 -33.77 17.26
C MET A 114 -11.02 -32.28 17.49
N PRO A 115 -12.24 -31.93 17.95
CA PRO A 115 -12.60 -30.53 18.20
C PRO A 115 -11.73 -29.88 19.28
N GLU A 116 -11.25 -30.66 20.26
CA GLU A 116 -10.36 -30.16 21.32
C GLU A 116 -9.00 -29.70 20.76
N CYS A 117 -8.50 -30.32 19.69
CA CYS A 117 -7.29 -29.85 19.02
C CYS A 117 -7.48 -28.45 18.41
N ASN A 118 -8.65 -28.19 17.81
CA ASN A 118 -8.99 -26.86 17.31
C ASN A 118 -9.21 -25.86 18.46
N GLN A 119 -9.83 -26.30 19.56
CA GLN A 119 -10.05 -25.48 20.74
C GLN A 119 -8.72 -25.04 21.38
N PHE A 120 -7.76 -25.96 21.52
CA PHE A 120 -6.41 -25.66 22.01
C PHE A 120 -5.73 -24.56 21.18
N LEU A 121 -5.80 -24.63 19.85
CA LEU A 121 -5.28 -23.58 18.98
C LEU A 121 -6.03 -22.25 19.16
N CYS A 122 -7.35 -22.30 19.31
CA CYS A 122 -8.17 -21.11 19.55
C CYS A 122 -7.84 -20.44 20.88
N ASP A 123 -7.63 -21.21 21.95
CA ASP A 123 -7.30 -20.69 23.28
C ASP A 123 -5.92 -20.02 23.27
N TYR A 124 -4.93 -20.64 22.64
CA TYR A 124 -3.60 -20.02 22.47
C TYR A 124 -3.66 -18.71 21.68
N LEU A 125 -4.46 -18.65 20.61
CA LEU A 125 -4.64 -17.43 19.82
C LEU A 125 -5.40 -16.34 20.57
N ASP A 126 -6.35 -16.71 21.42
CA ASP A 126 -7.06 -15.79 22.29
C ASP A 126 -6.13 -15.20 23.35
N ASP A 127 -5.26 -16.01 23.95
CA ASP A 127 -4.24 -15.52 24.90
C ASP A 127 -3.25 -14.57 24.22
N LEU A 128 -2.82 -14.91 22.99
CA LEU A 128 -1.93 -14.06 22.21
C LEU A 128 -2.64 -12.73 21.84
N SER A 129 -3.91 -12.80 21.44
CA SER A 129 -4.74 -11.63 21.16
C SER A 129 -4.83 -10.72 22.38
N THR A 130 -5.11 -11.30 23.55
CA THR A 130 -5.22 -10.60 24.85
C THR A 130 -3.90 -9.94 25.25
N TYR A 131 -2.77 -10.58 24.98
CA TYR A 131 -1.44 -9.98 25.16
C TYR A 131 -1.22 -8.78 24.20
N MET A 132 -1.58 -8.94 22.92
CA MET A 132 -1.40 -7.93 21.88
C MET A 132 -2.29 -6.70 22.09
N THR A 133 -3.53 -6.86 22.57
CA THR A 133 -4.41 -5.75 22.96
C THR A 133 -3.93 -5.05 24.23
N GLY A 134 -3.15 -5.74 25.05
CA GLY A 134 -2.54 -5.23 26.28
C GLY A 134 -3.31 -5.56 27.54
N ASP A 135 -4.34 -6.40 27.45
CA ASP A 135 -5.14 -6.89 28.57
C ASP A 135 -4.35 -7.90 29.42
N ASN A 136 -3.41 -8.62 28.82
CA ASN A 136 -2.40 -9.42 29.52
C ASN A 136 -0.99 -8.79 29.38
N SER A 137 -0.22 -8.81 30.46
CA SER A 137 1.16 -8.33 30.50
C SER A 137 2.19 -9.36 30.03
N GLU A 138 1.85 -10.64 30.18
CA GLU A 138 2.73 -11.77 29.92
C GLU A 138 2.43 -12.36 28.55
N LEU A 139 3.50 -12.58 27.78
CA LEU A 139 3.40 -13.21 26.47
C LEU A 139 3.15 -14.71 26.70
N PRO A 140 2.07 -15.30 26.16
CA PRO A 140 1.83 -16.73 26.30
C PRO A 140 2.96 -17.53 25.65
N GLN A 141 3.36 -18.60 26.31
CA GLN A 141 4.36 -19.53 25.81
C GLN A 141 3.68 -20.86 25.54
N LEU A 142 4.13 -21.55 24.49
CA LEU A 142 3.70 -22.90 24.17
C LEU A 142 4.81 -23.87 24.56
N GLN A 143 4.52 -24.82 25.44
CA GLN A 143 5.45 -25.84 25.88
C GLN A 143 5.05 -27.21 25.32
N PRO A 144 6.01 -28.12 25.10
CA PRO A 144 5.70 -29.50 24.73
C PRO A 144 4.79 -30.21 25.74
N ASP A 145 4.93 -29.89 27.04
CA ASP A 145 4.07 -30.44 28.08
C ASP A 145 2.60 -30.02 27.91
N ASP A 146 2.30 -28.82 27.40
CA ASP A 146 0.91 -28.39 27.14
C ASP A 146 0.25 -29.28 26.07
N VAL A 147 1.02 -29.69 25.05
CA VAL A 147 0.56 -30.62 24.01
C VAL A 147 0.42 -32.03 24.58
N ALA A 148 1.38 -32.48 25.39
CA ALA A 148 1.30 -33.80 26.02
C ALA A 148 0.11 -33.90 26.99
N ASP A 149 -0.17 -32.85 27.76
CA ASP A 149 -1.31 -32.75 28.67
C ASP A 149 -2.63 -32.78 27.88
N LEU A 150 -2.73 -32.06 26.75
CA LEU A 150 -3.87 -32.16 25.84
C LEU A 150 -4.11 -33.60 25.36
N LEU A 151 -3.05 -34.28 24.92
CA LEU A 151 -3.14 -35.66 24.41
C LEU A 151 -3.51 -36.67 25.49
N GLN A 152 -3.06 -36.45 26.73
CA GLN A 152 -3.24 -37.37 27.83
C GLN A 152 -4.55 -37.14 28.59
N GLU A 153 -4.85 -35.90 28.94
CA GLU A 153 -5.93 -35.54 29.87
C GLU A 153 -7.25 -35.28 29.14
N GLU A 154 -7.21 -34.52 28.04
CA GLU A 154 -8.43 -34.14 27.32
C GLU A 154 -8.81 -35.15 26.24
N LEU A 155 -7.81 -35.60 25.49
CA LEU A 155 -8.03 -36.44 24.30
C LEU A 155 -7.78 -37.93 24.54
N GLY A 156 -7.08 -38.31 25.62
CA GLY A 156 -6.58 -39.67 25.81
C GLY A 156 -7.66 -40.74 25.69
N SER A 157 -8.78 -40.57 26.41
CA SER A 157 -9.88 -41.55 26.38
C SER A 157 -10.55 -41.69 25.00
N LYS A 158 -10.64 -40.59 24.23
CA LYS A 158 -11.26 -40.56 22.90
C LYS A 158 -10.33 -41.16 21.86
N LEU A 159 -9.06 -40.77 21.87
CA LEU A 159 -8.07 -41.28 20.93
C LEU A 159 -7.80 -42.76 21.16
N THR A 160 -7.75 -43.23 22.41
CA THR A 160 -7.65 -44.67 22.70
C THR A 160 -8.85 -45.45 22.18
N LYS A 161 -10.06 -44.88 22.24
CA LYS A 161 -11.25 -45.55 21.71
C LYS A 161 -11.21 -45.66 20.17
N GLU A 162 -10.72 -44.62 19.49
CA GLU A 162 -10.71 -44.55 18.02
C GLU A 162 -9.51 -45.28 17.39
N THR A 163 -8.36 -45.32 18.06
CA THR A 163 -7.10 -45.83 17.49
C THR A 163 -6.59 -47.10 18.19
N HIS A 164 -7.19 -47.45 19.34
CA HIS A 164 -6.70 -48.49 20.25
C HIS A 164 -5.30 -48.24 20.84
N MET A 165 -4.76 -47.03 20.68
CA MET A 165 -3.45 -46.64 21.20
C MET A 165 -3.58 -45.82 22.48
N VAL A 166 -2.68 -46.04 23.43
CA VAL A 166 -2.65 -45.32 24.70
C VAL A 166 -1.43 -44.42 24.71
N PHE A 167 -1.64 -43.12 24.88
CA PHE A 167 -0.56 -42.17 25.10
C PHE A 167 0.15 -42.50 26.41
N ALA A 168 1.43 -42.83 26.34
CA ALA A 168 2.25 -43.25 27.46
C ALA A 168 3.31 -42.20 27.82
N GLU A 169 3.91 -42.35 28.99
CA GLU A 169 5.01 -41.49 29.47
C GLU A 169 6.23 -41.50 28.54
N ALA A 170 6.45 -42.59 27.80
CA ALA A 170 7.50 -42.65 26.79
C ALA A 170 7.20 -41.73 25.59
N ASP A 171 5.93 -41.63 25.19
CA ASP A 171 5.49 -40.73 24.11
C ASP A 171 5.62 -39.27 24.54
N ARG A 172 5.26 -38.94 25.81
CA ARG A 172 5.51 -37.60 26.38
C ARG A 172 6.97 -37.19 26.27
N LYS A 173 7.89 -38.07 26.67
CA LYS A 173 9.34 -37.79 26.56
C LYS A 173 9.80 -37.60 25.13
N SER A 174 9.27 -38.40 24.20
CA SER A 174 9.53 -38.24 22.78
C SER A 174 9.05 -36.89 22.28
N LEU A 175 7.82 -36.46 22.62
CA LEU A 175 7.28 -35.16 22.22
C LEU A 175 8.09 -34.00 22.79
N ASN A 176 8.48 -34.09 24.07
CA ASN A 176 9.32 -33.06 24.69
C ASN A 176 10.66 -32.89 23.96
N TRP A 177 11.20 -33.97 23.41
CA TRP A 177 12.41 -33.94 22.58
C TRP A 177 12.14 -33.42 21.16
N THR A 178 11.14 -33.96 20.46
CA THR A 178 10.90 -33.64 19.04
C THR A 178 10.28 -32.26 18.83
N MET A 179 9.38 -31.81 19.71
CA MET A 179 8.73 -30.49 19.62
C MET A 179 9.51 -29.38 20.33
N GLY A 180 10.41 -29.74 21.25
CA GLY A 180 11.07 -28.79 22.16
C GLY A 180 11.78 -27.65 21.43
N ASP A 181 12.59 -27.96 20.43
CA ASP A 181 13.37 -26.95 19.70
C ASP A 181 12.48 -26.00 18.88
N ASP A 182 11.45 -26.53 18.21
CA ASP A 182 10.55 -25.73 17.38
C ASP A 182 9.64 -24.82 18.23
N LEU A 183 9.11 -25.34 19.34
CA LEU A 183 8.31 -24.54 20.27
C LEU A 183 9.15 -23.48 20.98
N ASN A 184 10.38 -23.81 21.38
CA ASN A 184 11.32 -22.82 21.91
C ASN A 184 11.70 -21.77 20.86
N GLY A 185 11.90 -22.18 19.62
CA GLY A 185 12.14 -21.29 18.49
C GLY A 185 10.99 -20.31 18.27
N TRP A 186 9.75 -20.82 18.29
CA TRP A 186 8.53 -20.01 18.19
C TRP A 186 8.40 -19.01 19.34
N ASN A 187 8.54 -19.47 20.60
CA ASN A 187 8.48 -18.62 21.78
C ASN A 187 9.56 -17.53 21.75
N SER A 188 10.79 -17.88 21.36
CA SER A 188 11.90 -16.95 21.21
C SER A 188 11.63 -15.90 20.13
N MET A 189 11.08 -16.32 18.99
CA MET A 189 10.71 -15.42 17.89
C MET A 189 9.63 -14.42 18.33
N LEU A 190 8.59 -14.88 19.04
CA LEU A 190 7.57 -13.99 19.59
C LEU A 190 8.16 -13.05 20.65
N GLN A 191 9.00 -13.56 21.55
CA GLN A 191 9.63 -12.75 22.59
C GLN A 191 10.53 -11.65 22.01
N HIS A 192 11.29 -11.97 20.96
CA HIS A 192 12.13 -11.03 20.24
C HIS A 192 11.30 -9.99 19.45
N THR A 193 10.21 -10.42 18.81
CA THR A 193 9.44 -9.57 17.90
C THR A 193 8.42 -8.68 18.62
N ILE A 194 7.68 -9.24 19.59
CA ILE A 194 6.56 -8.57 20.27
C ILE A 194 6.65 -8.63 21.80
N GLY A 195 7.62 -9.35 22.36
CA GLY A 195 7.78 -9.55 23.80
C GLY A 195 8.38 -8.36 24.55
N SER A 196 9.17 -7.50 23.88
CA SER A 196 9.87 -6.40 24.55
C SER A 196 10.10 -5.15 23.68
N GLY A 197 10.55 -4.07 24.34
CA GLY A 197 11.02 -2.84 23.69
C GLY A 197 10.03 -2.18 22.73
N PHE A 198 10.56 -1.74 21.59
CA PHE A 198 9.76 -1.08 20.55
C PHE A 198 8.76 -2.02 19.88
N GLY A 199 9.08 -3.32 19.75
CA GLY A 199 8.18 -4.32 19.19
C GLY A 199 6.90 -4.46 20.02
N LYS A 200 7.04 -4.67 21.33
CA LYS A 200 5.89 -4.69 22.26
C LYS A 200 5.07 -3.40 22.21
N PHE A 201 5.75 -2.25 22.22
CA PHE A 201 5.09 -0.95 22.12
C PHE A 201 4.29 -0.83 20.82
N LEU A 202 4.90 -1.10 19.67
CA LEU A 202 4.27 -0.95 18.35
C LEU A 202 3.11 -1.92 18.16
N THR A 203 3.26 -3.17 18.59
CA THR A 203 2.17 -4.17 18.53
C THR A 203 0.98 -3.71 19.34
N ARG A 204 1.18 -3.30 20.60
CA ARG A 204 0.08 -2.76 21.43
C ARG A 204 -0.52 -1.50 20.84
N GLN A 205 0.32 -0.64 20.27
CA GLN A 205 -0.15 0.58 19.62
C GLN A 205 -0.89 0.30 18.31
N LEU A 206 -0.68 -0.84 17.64
CA LEU A 206 -1.48 -1.22 16.47
C LEU A 206 -2.77 -1.92 16.87
N CYS A 207 -2.75 -2.76 17.89
CA CYS A 207 -3.89 -3.60 18.27
C CYS A 207 -4.92 -2.92 19.17
N ASN A 208 -4.58 -1.78 19.78
CA ASN A 208 -5.45 -1.11 20.75
C ASN A 208 -6.16 0.12 20.15
N LEU A 209 -7.33 0.47 20.69
CA LEU A 209 -8.15 1.60 20.28
C LEU A 209 -7.39 2.93 20.34
N SER A 210 -6.55 3.12 21.37
CA SER A 210 -5.70 4.31 21.52
C SER A 210 -4.78 4.52 20.32
N GLY A 211 -4.30 3.41 19.74
CA GLY A 211 -3.50 3.34 18.55
C GLY A 211 -4.18 3.81 17.29
N MET A 212 -5.36 3.24 17.05
CA MET A 212 -6.22 3.62 15.94
C MET A 212 -6.50 5.12 15.98
N ILE A 213 -6.82 5.67 17.16
CA ILE A 213 -7.03 7.10 17.35
C ILE A 213 -5.73 7.88 17.06
N ALA A 214 -4.59 7.46 17.62
CA ALA A 214 -3.31 8.14 17.43
C ALA A 214 -2.90 8.21 15.95
N PHE A 215 -2.95 7.09 15.22
CA PHE A 215 -2.63 7.07 13.79
C PHE A 215 -3.64 7.86 12.95
N GLY A 216 -4.93 7.86 13.34
CA GLY A 216 -5.95 8.72 12.74
C GLY A 216 -5.61 10.20 12.91
N VAL A 217 -5.26 10.63 14.13
CA VAL A 217 -4.84 12.00 14.43
C VAL A 217 -3.58 12.38 13.65
N LEU A 218 -2.58 11.49 13.58
CA LEU A 218 -1.36 11.73 12.81
C LEU A 218 -1.64 11.89 11.30
N THR A 219 -2.57 11.10 10.76
CA THR A 219 -3.01 11.23 9.37
C THR A 219 -3.70 12.58 9.12
N VAL A 220 -4.55 13.03 10.05
CA VAL A 220 -5.18 14.36 9.99
C VAL A 220 -4.14 15.48 10.18
N ALA A 221 -3.14 15.31 11.05
CA ALA A 221 -2.07 16.27 11.22
C ALA A 221 -1.25 16.43 9.93
N CYS A 222 -0.95 15.33 9.23
CA CYS A 222 -0.35 15.38 7.89
C CYS A 222 -1.22 16.17 6.91
N PHE A 223 -2.54 15.97 6.91
CA PHE A 223 -3.46 16.76 6.09
C PHE A 223 -3.39 18.26 6.41
N VAL A 224 -3.36 18.65 7.68
CA VAL A 224 -3.22 20.05 8.09
C VAL A 224 -1.89 20.64 7.60
N LEU A 225 -0.79 19.88 7.69
CA LEU A 225 0.51 20.30 7.15
C LEU A 225 0.46 20.49 5.63
N TRP A 226 -0.21 19.59 4.91
CA TRP A 226 -0.46 19.74 3.47
C TRP A 226 -1.22 21.04 3.17
N LEU A 227 -2.24 21.39 3.96
CA LEU A 227 -3.00 22.63 3.80
C LEU A 227 -2.13 23.88 4.04
N VAL A 228 -1.30 23.89 5.08
CA VAL A 228 -0.41 25.01 5.39
C VAL A 228 0.55 25.27 4.23
N LEU A 229 1.12 24.23 3.63
CA LEU A 229 1.99 24.35 2.46
C LEU A 229 1.23 24.86 1.22
N ALA A 230 -0.02 24.43 1.03
CA ALA A 230 -0.87 24.89 -0.06
C ALA A 230 -1.28 26.37 0.10
N VAL A 231 -1.57 26.83 1.32
CA VAL A 231 -1.96 28.23 1.61
C VAL A 231 -0.78 29.18 1.44
N LYS A 232 0.44 28.77 1.84
CA LYS A 232 1.68 29.55 1.65
C LYS A 232 2.11 29.67 0.17
N LYS A 233 1.24 29.35 -0.80
CA LYS A 233 1.46 29.39 -2.25
C LYS A 233 2.62 28.52 -2.76
N HIS A 234 3.17 27.63 -1.93
CA HIS A 234 4.16 26.66 -2.40
C HIS A 234 3.52 25.60 -3.31
N TRP A 235 2.20 25.42 -3.25
CA TRP A 235 1.49 24.33 -3.93
C TRP A 235 0.17 24.74 -4.58
N HIS A 236 -0.20 24.03 -5.65
CA HIS A 236 -1.53 24.11 -6.26
C HIS A 236 -2.52 23.25 -5.46
N LYS A 237 -3.54 23.88 -4.87
CA LYS A 237 -4.52 23.25 -3.97
C LYS A 237 -5.13 21.95 -4.50
N GLY A 238 -5.48 21.90 -5.79
CA GLY A 238 -6.06 20.69 -6.38
C GLY A 238 -5.06 19.51 -6.50
N ARG A 239 -3.76 19.75 -6.71
CA ARG A 239 -2.76 18.68 -6.70
C ARG A 239 -2.53 18.12 -5.30
N MET A 240 -2.58 18.97 -4.27
CA MET A 240 -2.47 18.55 -2.88
C MET A 240 -3.60 17.59 -2.49
N PHE A 241 -4.86 17.96 -2.76
CA PHE A 241 -6.01 17.10 -2.44
C PHE A 241 -5.97 15.77 -3.17
N THR A 242 -5.57 15.75 -4.45
CA THR A 242 -5.40 14.49 -5.20
C THR A 242 -4.28 13.62 -4.63
N ALA A 243 -3.10 14.19 -4.32
CA ALA A 243 -1.98 13.41 -3.78
C ALA A 243 -2.28 12.84 -2.38
N TYR A 244 -2.84 13.66 -1.48
CA TYR A 244 -3.28 13.22 -0.16
C TYR A 244 -4.35 12.13 -0.27
N GLY A 245 -5.39 12.37 -1.09
CA GLY A 245 -6.49 11.43 -1.29
C GLY A 245 -5.99 10.07 -1.80
N LEU A 246 -5.07 10.05 -2.76
CA LEU A 246 -4.46 8.82 -3.27
C LEU A 246 -3.63 8.09 -2.21
N ALA A 247 -2.83 8.81 -1.42
CA ALA A 247 -2.01 8.20 -0.36
C ALA A 247 -2.85 7.45 0.68
N VAL A 248 -4.05 7.97 0.99
CA VAL A 248 -4.99 7.34 1.94
C VAL A 248 -5.86 6.28 1.26
N ALA A 249 -6.31 6.50 0.02
CA ALA A 249 -7.22 5.60 -0.68
C ALA A 249 -6.56 4.30 -1.13
N ILE A 250 -5.34 4.37 -1.69
CA ILE A 250 -4.70 3.24 -2.36
C ILE A 250 -4.56 2.03 -1.43
N PRO A 251 -4.01 2.15 -0.20
CA PRO A 251 -3.89 0.99 0.69
C PRO A 251 -5.25 0.35 1.02
N GLY A 252 -6.26 1.16 1.33
CA GLY A 252 -7.61 0.65 1.64
C GLY A 252 -8.27 -0.03 0.44
N LEU A 253 -8.15 0.54 -0.76
CA LEU A 253 -8.69 -0.05 -1.99
C LEU A 253 -7.99 -1.35 -2.37
N LEU A 254 -6.68 -1.46 -2.16
CA LEU A 254 -5.94 -2.70 -2.40
C LEU A 254 -6.41 -3.82 -1.46
N VAL A 255 -6.61 -3.52 -0.17
CA VAL A 255 -7.13 -4.51 0.80
C VAL A 255 -8.58 -4.90 0.47
N LEU A 256 -9.42 -3.95 0.06
CA LEU A 256 -10.79 -4.23 -0.40
C LEU A 256 -10.82 -5.11 -1.65
N ALA A 257 -9.96 -4.80 -2.63
CA ALA A 257 -9.85 -5.60 -3.85
C ALA A 257 -9.36 -7.01 -3.53
N ALA A 258 -8.30 -7.14 -2.71
CA ALA A 258 -7.78 -8.44 -2.30
C ALA A 258 -8.83 -9.27 -1.55
N SER A 259 -9.46 -8.70 -0.53
CA SER A 259 -10.51 -9.38 0.25
C SER A 259 -11.71 -9.78 -0.62
N GLY A 260 -12.16 -8.92 -1.52
CA GLY A 260 -13.23 -9.21 -2.47
C GLY A 260 -12.88 -10.31 -3.46
N VAL A 261 -11.67 -10.28 -4.04
CA VAL A 261 -11.18 -11.33 -4.94
C VAL A 261 -11.07 -12.66 -4.21
N THR A 262 -10.52 -12.67 -2.99
CA THR A 262 -10.41 -13.88 -2.17
C THR A 262 -11.77 -14.49 -1.85
N LEU A 263 -12.75 -13.68 -1.42
CA LEU A 263 -14.12 -14.16 -1.19
C LEU A 263 -14.75 -14.72 -2.46
N LEU A 264 -14.58 -14.03 -3.59
CA LEU A 264 -15.12 -14.45 -4.87
C LEU A 264 -14.52 -15.79 -5.34
N LEU A 265 -13.20 -15.97 -5.18
CA LEU A 265 -12.53 -17.24 -5.50
C LEU A 265 -13.05 -18.41 -4.64
N VAL A 266 -13.25 -18.19 -3.34
CA VAL A 266 -13.68 -19.23 -2.40
C VAL A 266 -15.19 -19.53 -2.48
N GLU A 267 -16.03 -18.50 -2.61
CA GLU A 267 -17.49 -18.66 -2.65
C GLU A 267 -18.01 -19.00 -4.06
N ALA A 268 -17.52 -18.32 -5.09
CA ALA A 268 -18.07 -18.44 -6.45
C ALA A 268 -17.33 -19.48 -7.29
N PHE A 269 -15.99 -19.52 -7.21
CA PHE A 269 -15.21 -20.36 -8.12
C PHE A 269 -14.81 -21.73 -7.55
N HIS A 270 -14.93 -22.00 -6.24
CA HIS A 270 -14.50 -23.27 -5.62
C HIS A 270 -13.02 -23.64 -5.92
N ILE A 271 -12.17 -22.66 -6.26
CA ILE A 271 -10.82 -22.89 -6.78
C ILE A 271 -9.88 -22.01 -5.96
N PRO A 272 -9.02 -22.57 -5.08
CA PRO A 272 -8.34 -23.87 -5.17
C PRO A 272 -8.64 -24.85 -4.00
N ASP A 273 -8.40 -26.15 -4.21
CA ASP A 273 -8.47 -27.22 -3.19
C ASP A 273 -7.73 -26.83 -1.89
N ALA A 274 -6.63 -26.09 -2.04
CA ALA A 274 -5.80 -25.56 -0.97
C ALA A 274 -6.52 -24.63 0.02
N LEU A 275 -7.69 -24.05 -0.30
CA LEU A 275 -8.43 -23.14 0.59
C LEU A 275 -9.79 -23.69 1.02
N ILE A 276 -10.17 -24.91 0.61
CA ILE A 276 -11.46 -25.51 0.96
C ILE A 276 -11.61 -25.59 2.49
N PHE A 277 -10.54 -25.94 3.20
CA PHE A 277 -10.51 -26.00 4.66
C PHE A 277 -10.95 -24.70 5.34
N SER A 278 -10.74 -23.56 4.67
CA SER A 278 -11.03 -22.22 5.20
C SER A 278 -12.41 -21.69 4.83
N LYS A 279 -13.18 -22.39 3.98
CA LYS A 279 -14.42 -21.88 3.36
C LYS A 279 -15.43 -21.29 4.34
N ALA A 280 -15.61 -21.92 5.50
CA ALA A 280 -16.54 -21.46 6.53
C ALA A 280 -15.97 -20.37 7.45
N GLY A 281 -14.65 -20.40 7.72
CA GLY A 281 -13.98 -19.42 8.58
C GLY A 281 -13.61 -18.12 7.87
N LEU A 282 -13.26 -18.18 6.60
CA LEU A 282 -12.72 -17.04 5.85
C LEU A 282 -13.69 -15.85 5.74
N PRO A 283 -15.01 -16.03 5.52
CA PRO A 283 -15.95 -14.91 5.55
C PRO A 283 -16.07 -14.25 6.92
N ILE A 284 -15.84 -14.98 8.01
CA ILE A 284 -15.86 -14.44 9.38
C ILE A 284 -14.69 -13.46 9.56
N LEU A 285 -13.52 -13.76 8.98
CA LEU A 285 -12.36 -12.86 8.97
C LEU A 285 -12.50 -11.68 8.00
N LEU A 286 -12.90 -11.95 6.76
CA LEU A 286 -12.84 -10.95 5.69
C LEU A 286 -13.92 -9.87 5.79
N LYS A 287 -15.09 -10.17 6.37
CA LYS A 287 -16.15 -9.16 6.57
C LYS A 287 -15.72 -7.97 7.44
N PRO A 288 -15.21 -8.15 8.67
CA PRO A 288 -14.76 -7.02 9.49
C PRO A 288 -13.55 -6.32 8.86
N VAL A 289 -12.66 -7.04 8.18
CA VAL A 289 -11.55 -6.44 7.41
C VAL A 289 -12.09 -5.51 6.31
N ALA A 290 -13.07 -5.97 5.52
CA ALA A 290 -13.70 -5.17 4.48
C ALA A 290 -14.40 -3.94 5.08
N LEU A 291 -15.16 -4.11 6.17
CA LEU A 291 -15.84 -2.98 6.83
C LEU A 291 -14.85 -1.94 7.38
N ALA A 292 -13.77 -2.38 8.04
CA ALA A 292 -12.74 -1.51 8.59
C ALA A 292 -11.98 -0.73 7.49
N THR A 293 -11.85 -1.30 6.30
CA THR A 293 -11.12 -0.68 5.17
C THR A 293 -11.99 0.28 4.34
N LEU A 294 -13.32 0.15 4.38
CA LEU A 294 -14.24 1.05 3.65
C LEU A 294 -14.12 2.51 4.08
N ILE A 295 -14.02 2.79 5.38
CA ILE A 295 -13.97 4.16 5.92
C ILE A 295 -12.75 4.94 5.40
N PRO A 296 -11.50 4.46 5.58
CA PRO A 296 -10.33 5.16 5.07
C PRO A 296 -10.31 5.22 3.53
N ALA A 297 -10.75 4.16 2.84
CA ALA A 297 -10.85 4.17 1.38
C ALA A 297 -11.82 5.25 0.87
N ALA A 298 -13.03 5.32 1.43
CA ALA A 298 -14.04 6.30 1.06
C ALA A 298 -13.56 7.73 1.31
N TYR A 299 -12.89 7.97 2.46
CA TYR A 299 -12.30 9.26 2.77
C TYR A 299 -11.22 9.65 1.76
N GLY A 300 -10.28 8.75 1.44
CA GLY A 300 -9.25 9.00 0.43
C GLY A 300 -9.84 9.29 -0.96
N VAL A 301 -10.86 8.54 -1.38
CA VAL A 301 -11.56 8.76 -2.66
C VAL A 301 -12.23 10.13 -2.69
N LEU A 302 -12.93 10.53 -1.62
CA LEU A 302 -13.57 11.85 -1.52
C LEU A 302 -12.55 12.99 -1.75
N PHE A 303 -11.40 12.94 -1.07
CA PHE A 303 -10.35 13.95 -1.27
C PHE A 303 -9.75 13.92 -2.66
N THR A 304 -9.61 12.73 -3.25
CA THR A 304 -9.14 12.57 -4.63
C THR A 304 -10.08 13.25 -5.62
N VAL A 305 -11.39 13.02 -5.49
CA VAL A 305 -12.44 13.63 -6.32
C VAL A 305 -12.43 15.15 -6.18
N ILE A 306 -12.41 15.67 -4.94
CA ILE A 306 -12.30 17.12 -4.68
C ILE A 306 -11.08 17.72 -5.38
N GLY A 307 -9.93 17.03 -5.30
CA GLY A 307 -8.70 17.45 -5.97
C GLY A 307 -8.81 17.48 -7.50
N ILE A 308 -9.39 16.44 -8.10
CA ILE A 308 -9.62 16.34 -9.54
C ILE A 308 -10.55 17.47 -10.02
N CYS A 309 -11.70 17.66 -9.35
CA CYS A 309 -12.66 18.73 -9.66
C CYS A 309 -12.02 20.11 -9.53
N THR A 310 -11.22 20.34 -8.47
CA THR A 310 -10.49 21.60 -8.26
C THR A 310 -9.49 21.86 -9.39
N ASN A 311 -8.73 20.84 -9.81
CA ASN A 311 -7.78 20.95 -10.91
C ASN A 311 -8.48 21.25 -12.24
N ALA A 312 -9.61 20.60 -12.52
CA ALA A 312 -10.42 20.85 -13.71
C ALA A 312 -10.96 22.29 -13.74
N ALA A 313 -11.48 22.79 -12.61
CA ALA A 313 -11.99 24.16 -12.50
C ALA A 313 -10.89 25.22 -12.68
N VAL A 314 -9.68 24.98 -12.17
CA VAL A 314 -8.55 25.90 -12.39
C VAL A 314 -8.10 25.89 -13.86
N LYS A 315 -8.04 24.72 -14.51
CA LYS A 315 -7.72 24.61 -15.94
C LYS A 315 -8.75 25.32 -16.81
N SER A 316 -10.05 25.16 -16.53
CA SER A 316 -11.11 25.81 -17.29
C SER A 316 -11.09 27.33 -17.13
N LYS A 317 -10.84 27.85 -15.92
CA LYS A 317 -10.64 29.30 -15.69
C LYS A 317 -9.44 29.85 -16.45
N LYS A 318 -8.30 29.14 -16.47
CA LYS A 318 -7.13 29.53 -17.27
C LYS A 318 -7.43 29.54 -18.77
N LYS A 319 -8.14 28.53 -19.28
CA LYS A 319 -8.54 28.47 -20.70
C LYS A 319 -9.49 29.61 -21.07
N LYS A 320 -10.47 29.94 -20.21
CA LYS A 320 -11.36 31.09 -20.40
C LYS A 320 -10.61 32.42 -20.36
N ALA A 321 -9.69 32.60 -19.41
CA ALA A 321 -8.86 33.81 -19.34
C ALA A 321 -7.97 33.97 -20.58
N ALA A 322 -7.36 32.88 -21.07
CA ALA A 322 -6.55 32.88 -22.28
C ALA A 322 -7.36 33.21 -23.55
N ALA A 323 -8.62 32.74 -23.62
CA ALA A 323 -9.52 33.03 -24.72
C ALA A 323 -10.01 34.50 -24.72
N VAL A 324 -10.19 35.11 -23.55
CA VAL A 324 -10.55 36.53 -23.41
C VAL A 324 -9.37 37.46 -23.70
N SER A 325 -8.12 37.00 -23.48
CA SER A 325 -6.91 37.74 -23.81
C SER A 325 -6.39 37.52 -25.24
N ALA A 326 -7.08 36.73 -26.06
CA ALA A 326 -6.71 36.53 -27.46
C ALA A 326 -6.98 37.84 -28.25
N PRO A 327 -6.04 38.33 -29.08
CA PRO A 327 -6.25 39.56 -29.84
C PRO A 327 -7.43 39.40 -30.81
N VAL A 328 -8.30 40.40 -30.88
CA VAL A 328 -9.34 40.51 -31.92
C VAL A 328 -8.64 40.66 -33.28
N PRO A 329 -9.03 39.93 -34.35
CA PRO A 329 -8.53 40.20 -35.68
C PRO A 329 -8.91 41.64 -36.05
N ASN A 330 -7.91 42.49 -36.31
CA ASN A 330 -8.15 43.87 -36.71
C ASN A 330 -9.07 43.90 -37.95
N ALA A 331 -10.11 44.72 -37.88
CA ALA A 331 -10.98 45.04 -39.00
C ALA A 331 -10.18 45.63 -40.19
N PRO A 332 -10.66 45.48 -41.44
CA PRO A 332 -9.88 45.82 -42.63
C PRO A 332 -9.72 47.33 -42.77
N ALA A 333 -8.49 47.81 -42.97
CA ALA A 333 -8.21 49.19 -43.36
C ALA A 333 -8.35 49.37 -44.90
N PRO A 334 -8.63 50.59 -45.41
CA PRO A 334 -9.17 50.81 -46.75
C PRO A 334 -8.13 50.71 -47.87
N GLU A 335 -8.64 50.38 -49.06
CA GLU A 335 -7.93 50.17 -50.33
C GLU A 335 -7.10 51.38 -50.81
N ALA A 336 -5.95 51.07 -51.42
CA ALA A 336 -5.27 51.89 -52.43
C ALA A 336 -4.77 50.98 -53.57
N PRO A 337 -4.69 51.47 -54.82
CA PRO A 337 -4.98 50.68 -56.02
C PRO A 337 -3.78 49.89 -56.60
N ALA A 338 -4.13 48.83 -57.32
CA ALA A 338 -3.26 47.89 -58.02
C ALA A 338 -2.48 48.50 -59.21
N PRO A 339 -1.43 47.81 -59.67
CA PRO A 339 -1.48 47.32 -61.05
C PRO A 339 -1.01 45.85 -61.24
N GLN A 340 -1.92 45.10 -61.86
CA GLN A 340 -1.78 44.18 -63.00
C GLN A 340 -0.96 42.87 -62.90
N ALA A 341 -1.69 41.78 -63.19
CA ALA A 341 -1.38 40.36 -63.39
C ALA A 341 -0.63 40.10 -64.74
N PRO A 342 -0.30 38.88 -65.20
CA PRO A 342 -0.87 37.54 -64.88
C PRO A 342 0.22 36.42 -64.80
N ASP A 343 0.01 35.10 -64.63
CA ASP A 343 -1.02 34.19 -65.12
C ASP A 343 -0.93 32.82 -64.39
N ASN A 344 -2.11 32.24 -64.16
CA ASN A 344 -2.48 30.81 -64.24
C ASN A 344 -1.88 29.76 -63.29
N ALA A 345 -2.73 29.34 -62.35
CA ALA A 345 -2.90 27.94 -61.98
C ALA A 345 -4.24 27.42 -62.54
N PRO A 346 -4.34 26.11 -62.81
CA PRO A 346 -5.54 25.34 -62.46
C PRO A 346 -5.11 24.23 -61.49
N ALA A 347 -5.95 23.57 -60.71
CA ALA A 347 -7.33 23.70 -60.28
C ALA A 347 -7.44 22.59 -59.21
N GLU A 348 -8.13 22.86 -58.10
CA GLU A 348 -8.53 21.78 -57.19
C GLU A 348 -9.61 20.91 -57.86
N PRO A 349 -9.79 19.64 -57.42
CA PRO A 349 -11.11 19.35 -56.90
C PRO A 349 -11.10 18.61 -55.56
N GLU A 350 -12.09 18.99 -54.74
CA GLU A 350 -12.59 18.31 -53.55
C GLU A 350 -12.80 16.80 -53.74
N LEU A 351 -12.69 16.00 -52.66
CA LEU A 351 -13.81 15.24 -52.05
C LEU A 351 -13.30 14.23 -50.98
N ARG A 352 -13.64 14.52 -49.72
CA ARG A 352 -14.40 13.67 -48.75
C ARG A 352 -13.96 12.22 -48.38
N TYR A 353 -13.75 12.04 -47.05
CA TYR A 353 -13.93 10.88 -46.10
C TYR A 353 -13.34 9.50 -46.44
N THR A 354 -12.71 8.72 -45.53
CA THR A 354 -13.25 8.09 -44.29
C THR A 354 -12.10 7.38 -43.52
N GLU A 355 -12.25 7.11 -42.22
CA GLU A 355 -11.34 6.33 -41.34
C GLU A 355 -11.21 4.84 -41.71
N MET A 356 -10.01 4.24 -41.55
CA MET A 356 -9.73 3.03 -40.74
C MET A 356 -8.28 2.50 -40.86
N SER A 357 -7.70 2.15 -39.70
CA SER A 357 -6.78 1.03 -39.36
C SER A 357 -5.49 0.74 -40.17
N GLY A 358 -4.41 0.41 -39.44
CA GLY A 358 -3.45 -0.64 -39.85
C GLY A 358 -1.98 -0.25 -40.01
N GLU A 359 -1.18 -0.72 -39.04
CA GLU A 359 0.24 -1.09 -39.04
C GLU A 359 1.24 -0.84 -40.22
N SER A 360 2.42 -0.37 -39.79
CA SER A 360 3.80 -0.77 -40.20
C SER A 360 4.31 -0.56 -41.63
N HIS A 361 5.25 0.38 -41.79
CA HIS A 361 6.68 0.21 -42.18
C HIS A 361 7.25 1.48 -42.85
N ALA A 362 8.45 1.88 -42.40
CA ALA A 362 9.27 2.98 -42.90
C ALA A 362 9.97 2.62 -44.25
N PRO A 363 10.91 3.42 -44.81
CA PRO A 363 11.29 4.81 -44.56
C PRO A 363 11.40 5.66 -45.85
N LYS A 364 11.37 7.00 -45.73
CA LYS A 364 12.08 7.89 -46.67
C LYS A 364 12.89 8.91 -45.88
N THR A 365 14.19 8.83 -46.10
CA THR A 365 15.26 9.79 -45.79
C THR A 365 14.96 11.11 -46.52
N ASP A 366 15.41 12.30 -46.12
CA ASP A 366 16.67 12.74 -45.55
C ASP A 366 16.48 14.07 -44.79
N ASP A 367 17.12 14.20 -43.62
CA ASP A 367 17.98 15.34 -43.33
C ASP A 367 18.90 14.96 -42.16
N SER A 368 20.07 14.49 -42.55
CA SER A 368 21.16 14.00 -41.70
C SER A 368 21.94 15.17 -41.11
N SER A 369 21.97 15.27 -39.77
CA SER A 369 23.16 15.70 -39.00
C SER A 369 22.97 15.74 -37.48
N THR A 370 21.85 15.26 -36.90
CA THR A 370 21.60 15.39 -35.44
C THR A 370 21.43 14.07 -34.66
N VAL A 371 21.68 12.93 -35.29
CA VAL A 371 21.39 11.60 -34.71
C VAL A 371 22.52 10.58 -34.95
N LYS A 372 22.72 9.68 -33.98
CA LYS A 372 23.60 8.50 -34.06
C LYS A 372 22.80 7.22 -33.84
N PHE A 373 23.27 6.11 -34.40
CA PHE A 373 22.64 4.81 -34.25
C PHE A 373 23.33 3.98 -33.17
N CYS A 374 22.56 3.28 -32.35
CA CYS A 374 23.10 2.43 -31.30
C CYS A 374 23.83 1.22 -31.91
N PRO A 375 25.11 0.97 -31.59
CA PRO A 375 25.86 -0.16 -32.13
C PRO A 375 25.35 -1.52 -31.64
N HIS A 376 24.56 -1.55 -30.55
CA HIS A 376 24.05 -2.79 -29.96
C HIS A 376 22.68 -3.23 -30.50
N CYS A 377 21.85 -2.29 -30.97
CA CYS A 377 20.48 -2.62 -31.37
C CYS A 377 19.96 -1.84 -32.59
N GLY A 378 20.78 -0.97 -33.19
CA GLY A 378 20.43 -0.21 -34.39
C GLY A 378 19.43 0.94 -34.16
N ALA A 379 19.02 1.21 -32.92
CA ALA A 379 18.05 2.27 -32.64
C ALA A 379 18.64 3.68 -32.86
N MET A 380 17.84 4.57 -33.43
CA MET A 380 18.18 5.98 -33.66
C MET A 380 18.14 6.75 -32.32
N ASN A 381 19.21 7.45 -32.01
CA ASN A 381 19.35 8.22 -30.77
C ASN A 381 19.92 9.62 -31.06
N PRO A 382 19.64 10.63 -30.22
CA PRO A 382 20.30 11.93 -30.27
C PRO A 382 21.84 11.81 -30.15
N LEU A 383 22.59 12.72 -30.79
CA LEU A 383 24.06 12.70 -30.77
C LEU A 383 24.67 12.81 -29.37
N ASP A 384 24.03 13.54 -28.47
CA ASP A 384 24.46 13.81 -27.09
C ASP A 384 24.09 12.68 -26.10
N SER A 385 23.32 11.68 -26.53
CA SER A 385 22.93 10.56 -25.68
C SER A 385 24.13 9.68 -25.29
N GLN A 386 24.37 9.52 -23.99
CA GLN A 386 25.39 8.59 -23.46
C GLN A 386 24.88 7.14 -23.37
N PHE A 387 23.56 6.94 -23.38
CA PHE A 387 22.91 5.64 -23.30
C PHE A 387 21.82 5.54 -24.35
N CYS A 388 21.58 4.33 -24.86
CA CYS A 388 20.53 4.06 -25.83
C CYS A 388 19.15 4.11 -25.16
N GLY A 389 18.23 4.94 -25.67
CA GLY A 389 16.87 5.05 -25.14
C GLY A 389 16.00 3.80 -25.36
N SER A 390 16.42 2.89 -26.24
CA SER A 390 15.70 1.64 -26.53
C SER A 390 16.22 0.46 -25.70
N CYS A 391 17.54 0.23 -25.67
CA CYS A 391 18.12 -0.95 -25.02
C CYS A 391 18.89 -0.66 -23.71
N GLY A 392 19.04 0.61 -23.31
CA GLY A 392 19.69 1.02 -22.07
C GLY A 392 21.21 0.86 -22.03
N LYS A 393 21.84 0.26 -23.05
CA LYS A 393 23.30 0.12 -23.12
C LYS A 393 23.97 1.45 -23.41
N LYS A 394 25.18 1.62 -22.85
CA LYS A 394 26.02 2.80 -23.08
C LYS A 394 26.37 2.88 -24.58
N MET A 395 26.34 4.09 -25.11
CA MET A 395 26.76 4.36 -26.49
C MET A 395 28.18 4.91 -26.46
N ASP A 396 29.11 4.13 -27.00
CA ASP A 396 30.53 4.50 -27.13
C ASP A 396 30.78 5.38 -28.36
#